data_AF-A0AAV4NGZ6-F1
#
_entry.id   AF-A0AAV4NGZ6-F1
#
_cell.length_a   1.000
_cell.length_b   1.000
_cell.length_c   1.000
_cell.angle_alpha   90.00
_cell.angle_beta   90.00
_cell.angle_gamma   90.00
#
_symmetry.space_group_name_H-M   'P 1'
#
loop_
_entity.id
_entity.type
_entity.pdbx_description
1 polymer ?
#
loop_
_entity_poly.entity_id
_entity_poly.type
_entity_poly.pdbx_seq_one_letter_code
_entity_poly.pdbx_strand_id
1 'polypeptide(L)'
;MGCGEYPSDPMLSLTPVLVESQIQRLSETTESMIPYLLMQIDPKLPHSKKRMSQELEYVMNMPEDDPRRMDEIRKYAAIYGRFDCKRKAEKPLTLHEVSVNEAAAQICKHIPALLTRRDELFPLARQVVRDSGYQYSKGHS
;
A
#
# COMPACT_ATOMS: atom_id res chain seq x y z
N MET A 1 20.22 37.36 -25.73
CA MET A 1 21.09 36.71 -24.73
C MET A 1 20.18 35.97 -23.77
N GLY A 2 20.13 34.65 -23.92
CA GLY A 2 19.28 33.78 -23.10
C GLY A 2 19.94 33.45 -21.78
N CYS A 3 19.14 33.37 -20.72
CA CYS A 3 19.55 32.84 -19.43
C CYS A 3 18.57 31.73 -19.05
N GLY A 4 18.98 30.50 -19.40
CA GLY A 4 18.67 29.21 -18.77
C GLY A 4 17.29 29.00 -18.15
N GLU A 5 16.41 28.37 -18.92
CA GLU A 5 15.51 27.35 -18.37
C GLU A 5 16.38 26.29 -17.68
N TYR A 6 16.30 26.22 -16.36
CA TYR A 6 16.79 25.06 -15.62
C TYR A 6 15.87 23.90 -15.98
N PRO A 7 16.38 22.78 -16.53
CA PRO A 7 15.56 21.59 -16.65
C PRO A 7 15.15 21.19 -15.24
N SER A 8 13.86 20.97 -15.05
CA SER A 8 13.31 20.29 -13.88
C SER A 8 14.04 18.96 -13.75
N ASP A 9 15.12 18.92 -12.97
CA ASP A 9 15.83 17.70 -12.62
C ASP A 9 14.75 16.76 -12.04
N PRO A 10 14.48 15.60 -12.65
CA PRO A 10 13.63 14.63 -12.00
C PRO A 10 14.46 14.20 -10.81
N MET A 11 14.15 14.72 -9.62
CA MET A 11 14.61 14.14 -8.37
C MET A 11 14.16 12.69 -8.41
N LEU A 12 15.03 11.82 -8.93
CA LEU A 12 14.89 10.39 -8.96
C LEU A 12 14.47 10.03 -7.56
N SER A 13 13.23 9.59 -7.41
CA SER A 13 12.69 9.32 -6.09
C SER A 13 13.62 8.29 -5.47
N LEU A 14 14.38 8.69 -4.45
CA LEU A 14 15.31 7.80 -3.72
C LEU A 14 14.58 6.62 -3.05
N THR A 15 13.26 6.59 -3.16
CA THR A 15 12.40 5.46 -2.82
C THR A 15 12.68 4.30 -3.77
N PRO A 16 13.12 3.14 -3.27
CA PRO A 16 13.32 1.96 -4.09
C PRO A 16 11.99 1.49 -4.69
N VAL A 17 12.04 0.96 -5.90
CA VAL A 17 10.88 0.41 -6.61
C VAL A 17 10.96 -1.12 -6.57
N LEU A 18 9.85 -1.78 -6.28
CA LEU A 18 9.78 -3.25 -6.35
C LEU A 18 9.77 -3.70 -7.80
N VAL A 19 10.56 -4.73 -8.10
CA VAL A 19 10.51 -5.35 -9.43
C VAL A 19 9.24 -6.21 -9.56
N GLU A 20 8.88 -6.56 -10.78
CA GLU A 20 7.62 -7.30 -11.04
C GLU A 20 7.57 -8.66 -10.33
N SER A 21 8.66 -9.42 -10.31
CA SER A 21 8.75 -10.70 -9.59
C SER A 21 8.58 -10.56 -8.07
N GLN A 22 8.97 -9.40 -7.53
CA GLN A 22 8.84 -9.04 -6.14
C GLN A 22 7.38 -8.73 -5.78
N ILE A 23 6.68 -8.01 -6.66
CA ILE A 23 5.24 -7.73 -6.56
C ILE A 23 4.43 -9.03 -6.69
N GLN A 24 4.79 -9.89 -7.66
CA GLN A 24 4.10 -11.15 -7.90
C GLN A 24 4.13 -12.06 -6.66
N ARG A 25 5.28 -12.21 -6.00
CA ARG A 25 5.36 -13.00 -4.74
C ARG A 25 4.46 -12.44 -3.64
N LEU A 26 4.36 -11.12 -3.51
CA LEU A 26 3.46 -10.49 -2.53
C LEU A 26 2.00 -10.76 -2.88
N SER A 27 1.64 -10.72 -4.18
CA SER A 27 0.30 -11.08 -4.67
C SER A 27 -0.03 -12.53 -4.34
N GLU A 28 0.81 -13.48 -4.75
CA GLU A 28 0.60 -14.91 -4.53
C GLU A 28 0.47 -15.25 -3.03
N THR A 29 1.34 -14.64 -2.21
CA THR A 29 1.27 -14.80 -0.74
C THR A 29 -0.05 -14.25 -0.19
N THR A 30 -0.45 -13.05 -0.65
CA THR A 30 -1.73 -12.45 -0.26
C THR A 30 -2.90 -13.35 -0.62
N GLU A 31 -2.95 -13.82 -1.86
CA GLU A 31 -4.01 -14.70 -2.38
C GLU A 31 -4.13 -15.98 -1.56
N SER A 32 -3.01 -16.59 -1.16
CA SER A 32 -3.01 -17.77 -0.29
C SER A 32 -3.59 -17.50 1.11
N MET A 33 -3.48 -16.25 1.59
CA MET A 33 -3.97 -15.84 2.91
C MET A 33 -5.42 -15.35 2.87
N ILE A 34 -5.93 -14.87 1.73
CA ILE A 34 -7.29 -14.31 1.60
C ILE A 34 -8.38 -15.20 2.22
N PRO A 35 -8.43 -16.53 1.99
CA PRO A 35 -9.47 -17.37 2.58
C PRO A 35 -9.49 -17.31 4.12
N TYR A 36 -8.30 -17.29 4.74
CA TYR A 36 -8.16 -17.19 6.19
C TYR A 36 -8.45 -15.79 6.72
N LEU A 37 -8.11 -14.75 5.96
CA LEU A 37 -8.43 -13.36 6.30
C LEU A 37 -9.94 -13.12 6.26
N LEU A 38 -10.61 -13.60 5.21
CA LEU A 38 -12.07 -13.47 5.08
C LEU A 38 -12.83 -14.20 6.18
N MET A 39 -12.33 -15.34 6.69
CA MET A 39 -12.93 -16.03 7.84
C MET A 39 -12.78 -15.26 9.16
N GLN A 40 -11.73 -14.46 9.31
CA GLN A 40 -11.47 -13.70 10.55
C GLN A 40 -12.06 -12.30 10.55
N ILE A 41 -12.25 -11.71 9.38
CA ILE A 41 -12.86 -10.39 9.25
C ILE A 41 -14.35 -10.55 9.50
N ASP A 42 -14.73 -10.33 10.75
CA ASP A 42 -16.13 -10.37 11.17
C ASP A 42 -16.90 -9.26 10.41
N PRO A 43 -17.97 -9.60 9.66
CA PRO A 43 -18.78 -8.60 8.95
C PRO A 43 -19.45 -7.60 9.90
N LYS A 44 -19.46 -7.86 11.21
CA LYS A 44 -20.14 -7.05 12.22
C LYS A 44 -19.31 -5.94 12.86
N LEU A 45 -18.03 -5.78 12.51
CA LEU A 45 -17.22 -4.72 13.12
C LEU A 45 -17.65 -3.34 12.58
N PRO A 46 -18.12 -2.44 13.47
CA PRO A 46 -18.76 -1.20 13.07
C PRO A 46 -17.79 -0.34 12.28
N HIS A 47 -18.26 0.17 11.14
CA HIS A 47 -17.63 1.27 10.42
C HIS A 47 -17.22 2.32 11.47
N SER A 48 -15.91 2.54 11.63
CA SER A 48 -15.48 3.69 12.42
C SER A 48 -16.22 4.89 11.83
N LYS A 49 -16.95 5.66 12.66
CA LYS A 49 -17.72 6.83 12.22
C LYS A 49 -16.82 7.96 11.71
N LYS A 50 -15.58 7.66 11.30
CA LYS A 50 -14.75 8.56 10.52
C LYS A 50 -15.45 8.73 9.19
N ARG A 51 -15.83 9.98 8.92
CA ARG A 51 -16.39 10.42 7.65
C ARG A 51 -15.45 9.94 6.53
N MET A 52 -15.82 8.84 5.87
CA MET A 52 -15.11 8.33 4.71
C MET A 52 -15.15 9.42 3.64
N SER A 53 -14.02 9.73 3.01
CA SER A 53 -14.02 10.66 1.89
C SER A 53 -14.74 10.02 0.71
N GLN A 54 -15.48 10.81 -0.07
CA GLN A 54 -16.14 10.33 -1.29
C GLN A 54 -15.14 9.68 -2.27
N GLU A 55 -13.89 10.15 -2.26
CA GLU A 55 -12.79 9.58 -3.04
C GLU A 55 -12.46 8.15 -2.59
N LEU A 56 -12.44 7.88 -1.28
CA LEU A 56 -12.16 6.54 -0.74
C LEU A 56 -13.30 5.56 -1.03
N GLU A 57 -14.55 6.04 -0.93
CA GLU A 57 -15.73 5.28 -1.32
C GLU A 57 -15.70 4.91 -2.80
N TYR A 58 -15.32 5.85 -3.67
CA TYR A 58 -15.17 5.61 -5.10
C TYR A 58 -14.12 4.53 -5.39
N VAL A 59 -12.95 4.59 -4.73
CA VAL A 59 -11.89 3.58 -4.91
C VAL A 59 -12.32 2.19 -4.45
N MET A 60 -13.09 2.07 -3.36
CA MET A 60 -13.63 0.79 -2.90
C MET A 60 -14.62 0.17 -3.89
N ASN A 61 -15.36 0.99 -4.64
CA ASN A 61 -16.37 0.56 -5.59
C ASN A 61 -15.87 0.56 -7.06
N MET A 62 -14.59 0.87 -7.28
CA MET A 62 -14.02 0.90 -8.63
C MET A 62 -14.01 -0.52 -9.23
N PRO A 63 -14.46 -0.70 -10.50
CA PRO A 63 -14.58 -2.02 -11.11
C PRO A 63 -13.22 -2.70 -11.27
N GLU A 64 -13.22 -4.03 -11.18
CA GLU A 64 -11.99 -4.82 -11.11
C GLU A 64 -11.12 -4.74 -12.37
N ASP A 65 -11.76 -4.50 -13.51
CA ASP A 65 -11.13 -4.34 -14.81
C ASP A 65 -10.61 -2.91 -15.07
N ASP A 66 -10.87 -1.94 -14.18
CA ASP A 66 -10.33 -0.58 -14.36
C ASP A 66 -8.81 -0.61 -14.14
N PRO A 67 -8.00 -0.23 -15.16
CA PRO A 67 -6.54 -0.25 -15.04
C PRO A 67 -6.02 0.68 -13.93
N ARG A 68 -6.80 1.69 -13.54
CA ARG A 68 -6.43 2.66 -12.48
C ARG A 68 -6.76 2.16 -11.08
N ARG A 69 -7.56 1.10 -10.94
CA ARG A 69 -8.00 0.58 -9.64
C ARG A 69 -6.82 0.30 -8.72
N MET A 70 -5.82 -0.39 -9.25
CA MET A 70 -4.67 -0.77 -8.43
C MET A 70 -3.83 0.44 -8.00
N ASP A 71 -3.69 1.45 -8.87
CA ASP A 71 -2.93 2.66 -8.54
C ASP A 71 -3.63 3.50 -7.47
N GLU A 72 -4.94 3.64 -7.55
CA GLU A 72 -5.72 4.30 -6.51
C GLU A 72 -5.68 3.49 -5.20
N ILE A 73 -5.82 2.17 -5.25
CA ILE A 73 -5.69 1.32 -4.06
C ILE A 73 -4.31 1.49 -3.42
N ARG A 74 -3.22 1.51 -4.19
CA ARG A 74 -1.86 1.76 -3.65
C ARG A 74 -1.76 3.10 -2.95
N LYS A 75 -2.35 4.15 -3.54
CA LYS A 75 -2.38 5.51 -2.96
C LYS A 75 -3.10 5.54 -1.61
N TYR A 76 -4.26 4.90 -1.48
CA TYR A 76 -5.04 4.90 -0.22
C TYR A 76 -4.58 3.87 0.80
N ALA A 77 -4.09 2.71 0.36
CA ALA A 77 -3.61 1.63 1.24
C ALA A 77 -2.25 1.94 1.86
N ALA A 78 -1.49 2.91 1.32
CA ALA A 78 -0.16 3.26 1.79
C ALA A 78 -0.11 3.42 3.32
N ILE A 79 0.74 2.62 3.96
CA ILE A 79 0.97 2.64 5.41
C ILE A 79 2.01 3.72 5.72
N TYR A 80 3.11 3.70 4.98
CA TYR A 80 4.22 4.64 5.06
C TYR A 80 4.15 5.65 3.91
N GLY A 81 4.66 6.87 4.13
CA GLY A 81 4.73 7.90 3.08
C GLY A 81 3.36 8.42 2.61
N ARG A 82 2.36 8.38 3.49
CA ARG A 82 0.98 8.78 3.16
C ARG A 82 0.91 10.20 2.60
N PHE A 83 0.18 10.34 1.50
CA PHE A 83 -0.04 11.63 0.84
C PHE A 83 -0.85 12.62 1.69
N ASP A 84 -1.75 12.14 2.56
CA ASP A 84 -2.62 12.98 3.41
C ASP A 84 -1.99 13.36 4.76
N CYS A 85 -0.75 12.92 5.02
CA CYS A 85 -0.04 13.34 6.23
C CYS A 85 0.53 14.76 6.05
N LYS A 86 0.13 15.69 6.93
CA LYS A 86 0.55 17.11 6.88
C LYS A 86 2.05 17.34 7.17
N ARG A 87 2.81 16.30 7.53
CA ARG A 87 4.26 16.37 7.65
C ARG A 87 4.88 15.86 6.35
N LYS A 88 5.70 16.69 5.69
CA LYS A 88 6.49 16.25 4.54
C LYS A 88 7.27 14.99 4.95
N ALA A 89 7.10 13.91 4.18
CA ALA A 89 8.01 12.78 4.27
C ALA A 89 9.35 13.23 3.67
N GLU A 90 10.18 13.89 4.48
CA GLU A 90 11.51 14.37 4.05
C GLU A 90 12.46 13.21 3.74
N LYS A 91 12.16 12.02 4.26
CA LYS A 91 12.94 10.81 4.02
C LYS A 91 12.26 9.92 2.97
N PRO A 92 13.01 9.41 1.99
CA PRO A 92 12.51 8.38 1.11
C PRO A 92 12.16 7.12 1.91
N LEU A 93 11.14 6.40 1.45
CA LEU A 93 10.79 5.08 1.97
C LEU A 93 11.93 4.09 1.76
N THR A 94 12.10 3.19 2.71
CA THR A 94 12.95 2.01 2.63
C THR A 94 12.28 0.91 1.81
N LEU A 95 13.05 -0.06 1.31
CA LEU A 95 12.52 -1.21 0.57
C LEU A 95 11.49 -2.00 1.40
N HIS A 96 11.70 -2.10 2.71
CA HIS A 96 10.73 -2.73 3.62
C HIS A 96 9.40 -1.97 3.65
N GLU A 97 9.44 -0.64 3.77
CA GLU A 97 8.24 0.19 3.78
C GLU A 97 7.49 0.14 2.45
N VAL A 98 8.20 0.13 1.33
CA VAL A 98 7.61 -0.03 -0.01
C VAL A 98 6.95 -1.42 -0.14
N SER A 99 7.59 -2.47 0.35
CA SER A 99 7.02 -3.83 0.33
C SER A 99 5.79 -3.97 1.23
N VAL A 100 5.78 -3.31 2.38
CA VAL A 100 4.60 -3.27 3.26
C VAL A 100 3.46 -2.49 2.59
N ASN A 101 3.75 -1.40 1.89
CA ASN A 101 2.75 -0.65 1.13
C ASN A 101 2.17 -1.49 -0.02
N GLU A 102 3.00 -2.21 -0.77
CA GLU A 102 2.51 -3.09 -1.85
C GLU A 102 1.68 -4.25 -1.28
N ALA A 103 2.13 -4.91 -0.21
CA ALA A 103 1.35 -5.95 0.46
C ALA A 103 -0.01 -5.43 0.93
N ALA A 104 -0.07 -4.21 1.48
CA ALA A 104 -1.32 -3.58 1.87
C ALA A 104 -2.25 -3.35 0.68
N ALA A 105 -1.71 -2.91 -0.46
CA ALA A 105 -2.48 -2.72 -1.68
C ALA A 105 -3.05 -4.05 -2.21
N GLN A 106 -2.26 -5.12 -2.21
CA GLN A 106 -2.72 -6.45 -2.63
C GLN A 106 -3.85 -6.96 -1.71
N ILE A 107 -3.72 -6.78 -0.40
CA ILE A 107 -4.79 -7.13 0.54
C ILE A 107 -6.06 -6.31 0.26
N CYS A 108 -5.93 -5.00 0.07
CA CYS A 108 -7.05 -4.10 -0.18
C CYS A 108 -7.71 -4.32 -1.56
N LYS A 109 -7.00 -4.88 -2.54
CA LYS A 109 -7.58 -5.32 -3.81
C LYS A 109 -8.66 -6.39 -3.60
N HIS A 110 -8.40 -7.35 -2.72
CA HIS A 110 -9.36 -8.42 -2.40
C HIS A 110 -10.35 -8.03 -1.30
N ILE A 111 -9.93 -7.16 -0.37
CA ILE A 111 -10.72 -6.74 0.78
C ILE A 111 -10.72 -5.21 0.87
N PRO A 112 -11.47 -4.50 0.00
CA PRO A 112 -11.45 -3.04 -0.07
C PRO A 112 -11.81 -2.35 1.25
N ALA A 113 -12.64 -2.99 2.08
CA ALA A 113 -13.03 -2.47 3.40
C ALA A 113 -11.83 -2.13 4.31
N LEU A 114 -10.70 -2.84 4.16
CA LEU A 114 -9.49 -2.60 4.96
C LEU A 114 -8.83 -1.24 4.68
N LEU A 115 -9.16 -0.55 3.59
CA LEU A 115 -8.71 0.83 3.35
C LEU A 115 -9.15 1.80 4.46
N THR A 116 -10.26 1.51 5.15
CA THR A 116 -10.72 2.30 6.32
C THR A 116 -10.25 1.76 7.66
N ARG A 117 -9.73 0.52 7.69
CA ARG A 117 -9.34 -0.21 8.91
C ARG A 117 -7.82 -0.40 8.95
N ARG A 118 -7.08 0.72 8.89
CA ARG A 118 -5.61 0.69 8.77
C ARG A 118 -4.91 0.01 9.95
N ASP A 119 -5.50 0.07 11.14
CA ASP A 119 -4.99 -0.61 12.34
C ASP A 119 -5.02 -2.14 12.19
N GLU A 120 -5.97 -2.68 11.42
CA GLU A 120 -6.04 -4.10 11.05
C GLU A 120 -5.18 -4.40 9.81
N LEU A 121 -5.16 -3.49 8.82
CA LEU A 121 -4.38 -3.68 7.60
C LEU A 121 -2.87 -3.78 7.85
N PHE A 122 -2.33 -2.97 8.78
CA PHE A 122 -0.90 -2.92 9.04
C PHE A 122 -0.28 -4.26 9.51
N PRO A 123 -0.80 -4.94 10.55
CA PRO A 123 -0.27 -6.24 10.96
C PRO A 123 -0.39 -7.31 9.86
N LEU A 124 -1.47 -7.27 9.05
CA LEU A 124 -1.68 -8.19 7.93
C LEU A 124 -0.65 -7.97 6.82
N ALA A 125 -0.43 -6.72 6.40
CA ALA A 125 0.57 -6.38 5.39
C ALA A 125 1.99 -6.79 5.83
N ARG A 126 2.32 -6.58 7.11
CA ARG A 126 3.59 -7.07 7.67
C ARG A 126 3.68 -8.60 7.68
N GLN A 127 2.57 -9.31 7.81
CA GLN A 127 2.55 -10.77 7.75
C GLN A 127 2.82 -11.25 6.33
N VAL A 128 2.12 -10.72 5.33
CA VAL A 128 2.37 -11.01 3.90
C VAL A 128 3.84 -10.80 3.53
N VAL A 129 4.45 -9.68 3.96
CA VAL A 129 5.87 -9.41 3.67
C VAL A 129 6.81 -10.44 4.33
N ARG A 130 6.47 -10.97 5.51
CA ARG A 130 7.27 -12.04 6.14
C ARG A 130 7.08 -13.37 5.42
N ASP A 131 5.83 -13.70 5.09
CA ASP A 131 5.44 -15.00 4.54
C ASP A 131 5.86 -15.14 3.07
N SER A 132 5.97 -14.03 2.34
CA SER A 132 6.53 -13.96 0.97
C SER A 132 8.04 -14.20 0.89
N GLY A 133 8.69 -14.44 2.04
CA GLY A 133 10.10 -14.83 2.10
C GLY A 133 11.08 -13.68 1.95
N TYR A 134 10.65 -12.41 2.09
CA TYR A 134 11.60 -11.30 2.14
C TYR A 134 12.38 -11.31 3.45
N GLN A 135 13.64 -11.72 3.36
CA GLN A 135 14.62 -11.48 4.41
C GLN A 135 15.24 -10.11 4.20
N TYR A 136 14.66 -9.09 4.83
CA TYR A 136 15.40 -7.86 5.09
C TYR A 136 16.46 -8.24 6.11
N SER A 137 17.74 -8.16 5.73
CA SER A 137 18.85 -8.34 6.66
C SER A 137 18.59 -7.44 7.86
N LYS A 138 18.17 -8.04 8.99
CA LYS A 138 18.05 -7.34 10.26
C LYS A 138 19.47 -6.90 10.62
N GLY A 139 19.81 -5.65 10.30
CA GLY A 139 20.83 -4.95 11.06
C GLY A 139 20.32 -4.95 12.50
N HIS A 140 20.99 -5.72 13.35
CA HIS A 140 20.82 -5.66 14.79
C HIS A 140 20.92 -4.18 15.19
N SER A 141 19.87 -3.67 15.83
CA SER A 141 19.96 -2.41 16.56
C SER A 141 20.51 -2.67 17.95
#